data_AF-A0A7Y9GCB1-F1
#
_entry.id   AF-A0A7Y9GCB1-F1
#
_cell.length_a   1.000
_cell.length_b   1.000
_cell.length_c   1.000
_cell.angle_alpha   90.00
_cell.angle_beta   90.00
_cell.angle_gamma   90.00
#
_symmetry.space_group_name_H-M   'P 1'
#
loop_
_entity.id
_entity.type
_entity.pdbx_description
1 polymer ?
#
loop_
_entity_poly.entity_id
_entity_poly.type
_entity_poly.pdbx_seq_one_letter_code
_entity_poly.pdbx_strand_id
1 'polypeptide(L)'
;MKPVDVTRPGVPAKDDPQVKVAMGVWDALTSDEQREVFQSLYRTVAAYGHTKDIDHLTRFAESVDRMVRLESTTDLRQRIRDQRNAVPEPAAPADVEDLLRRLEG
;
A
#
# COMPACT_ATOMS: atom_id res chain seq x y z
N MET A 1 29.34 4.90 -7.78
CA MET A 1 28.69 4.07 -8.81
C MET A 1 27.64 4.94 -9.49
N LYS A 2 27.79 5.26 -10.79
CA LYS A 2 26.78 6.07 -11.49
C LYS A 2 25.57 5.16 -11.80
N PRO A 3 24.32 5.60 -11.58
CA PRO A 3 23.15 4.82 -11.96
C PRO A 3 23.19 4.63 -13.48
N VAL A 4 23.11 3.39 -13.92
CA VAL A 4 23.00 3.05 -15.34
C VAL A 4 21.54 3.29 -15.72
N ASP A 5 21.29 4.31 -16.53
CA ASP A 5 19.96 4.50 -17.14
C ASP A 5 19.78 3.43 -18.22
N VAL A 6 19.11 2.34 -17.86
CA VAL A 6 18.78 1.28 -18.81
C VAL A 6 17.45 1.63 -19.46
N THR A 7 17.50 2.45 -20.51
CA THR A 7 16.32 2.71 -21.34
C THR A 7 15.98 1.43 -22.12
N ARG A 8 14.85 0.81 -21.81
CA ARG A 8 14.32 -0.34 -22.57
C ARG A 8 13.06 0.10 -23.32
N PRO A 9 12.81 -0.41 -24.52
CA PRO A 9 11.55 -0.16 -25.23
C PRO A 9 10.35 -0.48 -24.31
N GLY A 10 9.40 0.46 -24.20
CA GLY A 10 8.22 0.32 -23.35
C GLY A 10 8.39 0.70 -21.87
N VAL A 11 9.59 1.12 -21.44
CA VAL A 11 9.80 1.69 -20.09
C VAL A 11 9.55 3.19 -20.13
N PRO A 12 8.66 3.74 -19.27
CA PRO A 12 8.45 5.17 -19.17
C PRO A 12 9.75 5.94 -18.91
N ALA A 13 9.87 7.14 -19.49
CA ALA A 13 11.00 8.01 -19.22
C ALA A 13 11.00 8.47 -17.75
N LYS A 14 12.16 8.83 -17.21
CA LYS A 14 12.28 9.28 -15.81
C LYS A 14 11.41 10.51 -15.50
N ASP A 15 11.21 11.38 -16.48
CA ASP A 15 10.43 12.61 -16.39
C ASP A 15 8.95 12.44 -16.79
N ASP A 16 8.53 11.21 -17.09
CA ASP A 16 7.15 10.85 -17.40
C ASP A 16 6.21 11.31 -16.27
N PRO A 17 5.08 11.98 -16.58
CA PRO A 17 4.13 12.43 -15.58
C PRO A 17 3.62 11.32 -14.65
N GLN A 18 3.43 10.10 -15.16
CA GLN A 18 2.99 8.96 -14.34
C GLN A 18 4.09 8.51 -13.37
N VAL A 19 5.36 8.55 -13.80
CA VAL A 19 6.50 8.27 -12.92
C VAL A 19 6.58 9.32 -11.82
N LYS A 20 6.36 10.60 -12.13
CA LYS A 20 6.32 11.67 -11.12
C LYS A 20 5.21 11.47 -10.09
N VAL A 21 4.01 11.07 -10.53
CA VAL A 21 2.89 10.74 -9.64
C VAL A 21 3.25 9.56 -8.74
N ALA A 22 3.79 8.48 -9.30
CA ALA A 22 4.21 7.32 -8.53
C ALA A 22 5.29 7.66 -7.50
N MET A 23 6.25 8.53 -7.85
CA MET A 23 7.25 9.03 -6.92
C MET A 23 6.65 9.89 -5.81
N GLY A 24 5.65 10.72 -6.12
CA GLY A 24 4.93 11.47 -5.08
C GLY A 24 4.23 10.54 -4.07
N VAL A 25 3.63 9.45 -4.55
CA VAL A 25 3.04 8.42 -3.67
C VAL A 25 4.12 7.74 -2.82
N TRP A 26 5.27 7.40 -3.42
CA TRP A 26 6.40 6.81 -2.71
C TRP A 26 6.97 7.73 -1.60
N ASP A 27 7.10 9.02 -1.90
CA ASP A 27 7.64 10.02 -0.97
C ASP A 27 6.67 10.31 0.19
N ALA A 28 5.37 10.05 0.02
CA ALA A 28 4.36 10.14 1.07
C ALA A 28 4.35 8.93 2.02
N LEU A 29 5.07 7.84 1.68
CA LEU A 29 5.17 6.66 2.52
C LEU A 29 6.06 6.91 3.75
N THR A 30 5.70 6.30 4.88
CA THR A 30 6.63 6.22 6.02
C THR A 30 7.80 5.30 5.70
N SER A 31 8.90 5.41 6.44
CA SER A 31 10.04 4.50 6.28
C SER A 31 9.67 3.03 6.48
N ASP A 32 8.70 2.73 7.34
CA ASP A 32 8.23 1.35 7.56
C ASP A 32 7.40 0.86 6.37
N GLU A 33 6.51 1.69 5.82
CA GLU A 33 5.75 1.37 4.61
C GLU A 33 6.69 1.15 3.41
N GLN A 34 7.72 1.98 3.25
CA GLN A 34 8.74 1.79 2.19
C GLN A 34 9.48 0.46 2.36
N ARG A 35 9.83 0.07 3.60
CA ARG A 35 10.46 -1.22 3.89
C ARG A 35 9.55 -2.38 3.53
N GLU A 36 8.27 -2.31 3.85
CA GLU A 36 7.29 -3.34 3.52
C GLU A 36 7.12 -3.52 2.01
N VAL A 37 7.05 -2.41 1.26
CA VAL A 37 6.99 -2.45 -0.22
C VAL A 37 8.25 -3.12 -0.79
N PHE A 38 9.43 -2.76 -0.29
CA PHE A 38 10.68 -3.36 -0.74
C PHE A 38 10.78 -4.86 -0.39
N GLN A 39 10.39 -5.25 0.83
CA GLN A 39 10.34 -6.66 1.22
C GLN A 39 9.39 -7.46 0.31
N SER A 40 8.22 -6.88 -0.02
CA SER A 40 7.24 -7.50 -0.90
C SER A 40 7.77 -7.67 -2.33
N LEU A 41 8.46 -6.65 -2.85
CA LEU A 41 9.15 -6.75 -4.14
C LEU A 41 10.18 -7.87 -4.12
N TYR A 42 11.06 -7.91 -3.12
CA TYR A 42 12.11 -8.91 -3.03
C TYR A 42 11.54 -10.33 -2.95
N ARG A 43 10.50 -10.56 -2.14
CA ARG A 43 9.82 -11.87 -2.04
C ARG A 43 9.23 -12.30 -3.38
N THR A 44 8.63 -11.37 -4.12
CA THR A 44 8.08 -11.64 -5.45
C THR A 44 9.17 -11.99 -6.46
N VAL A 45 10.27 -11.23 -6.48
CA VAL A 45 11.42 -11.49 -7.36
C VAL A 45 12.06 -12.85 -7.03
N ALA A 46 12.19 -13.19 -5.75
CA ALA A 46 12.69 -14.49 -5.32
C ALA A 46 11.74 -15.61 -5.76
N ALA A 47 10.43 -15.46 -5.58
CA ALA A 47 9.42 -16.42 -6.04
C ALA A 47 9.54 -16.66 -7.55
N TYR A 48 9.54 -15.60 -8.35
CA TYR A 48 9.81 -15.70 -9.80
C TYR A 48 11.16 -16.38 -10.10
N GLY A 49 12.21 -16.04 -9.34
CA GLY A 49 13.52 -16.66 -9.48
C GLY A 49 13.48 -18.18 -9.34
N HIS A 50 12.68 -18.68 -8.39
CA HIS A 50 12.50 -20.11 -8.09
C HIS A 50 11.53 -20.83 -9.03
N THR A 51 10.38 -20.22 -9.35
CA THR A 51 9.32 -20.87 -10.11
C THR A 51 9.38 -20.58 -11.61
N LYS A 52 10.05 -19.50 -12.00
CA LYS A 52 9.97 -18.87 -13.33
C LYS A 52 8.56 -18.46 -13.76
N ASP A 53 7.62 -18.43 -12.82
CA ASP A 53 6.24 -18.01 -13.06
C ASP A 53 6.16 -16.48 -13.07
N ILE A 54 5.89 -15.93 -14.27
CA ILE A 54 5.81 -14.49 -14.50
C ILE A 54 4.63 -13.85 -13.76
N ASP A 55 3.60 -14.62 -13.40
CA ASP A 55 2.43 -14.13 -12.69
C ASP A 55 2.79 -13.45 -11.37
N HIS A 56 3.86 -13.91 -10.70
CA HIS A 56 4.34 -13.25 -9.49
C HIS A 56 4.67 -11.78 -9.75
N LEU A 57 5.43 -11.49 -10.80
CA LEU A 57 5.82 -10.13 -11.17
C LEU A 57 4.63 -9.31 -11.67
N THR A 58 3.76 -9.92 -12.49
CA THR A 58 2.55 -9.27 -13.02
C THR A 58 1.63 -8.81 -11.89
N ARG A 59 1.34 -9.69 -10.92
CA ARG A 59 0.47 -9.36 -9.78
C ARG A 59 1.07 -8.27 -8.90
N PHE A 60 2.40 -8.26 -8.73
CA PHE A 60 3.06 -7.19 -7.99
C PHE A 60 2.97 -5.85 -8.73
N ALA A 61 3.19 -5.84 -10.05
CA ALA A 61 3.05 -4.64 -10.86
C ALA A 61 1.62 -4.07 -10.80
N GLU A 62 0.60 -4.92 -10.89
CA GLU A 62 -0.80 -4.51 -10.71
C GLU A 62 -1.09 -3.94 -9.31
N SER A 63 -0.49 -4.53 -8.27
CA SER A 63 -0.64 -4.03 -6.90
C SER A 63 -0.06 -2.61 -6.76
N VAL A 64 1.11 -2.37 -7.33
CA VAL A 64 1.74 -1.05 -7.36
C VAL A 64 0.90 -0.04 -8.15
N ASP A 65 0.37 -0.41 -9.33
CA ASP A 65 -0.50 0.47 -10.12
C ASP A 65 -1.78 0.85 -9.34
N ARG A 66 -2.45 -0.14 -8.72
CA ARG A 66 -3.64 0.13 -7.89
C ARG A 66 -3.32 1.03 -6.71
N MET A 67 -2.20 0.81 -6.03
CA MET A 67 -1.75 1.66 -4.93
C MET A 67 -1.58 3.11 -5.41
N VAL A 68 -0.85 3.33 -6.52
CA VAL A 68 -0.63 4.68 -7.07
C VAL A 68 -1.96 5.34 -7.42
N ARG A 69 -2.88 4.64 -8.10
CA ARG A 69 -4.19 5.19 -8.48
C ARG A 69 -5.05 5.56 -7.26
N LEU A 70 -5.08 4.69 -6.25
CA LEU A 70 -5.88 4.89 -5.05
C LEU A 70 -5.41 6.12 -4.28
N GLU A 71 -4.10 6.23 -4.03
CA GLU A 71 -3.54 7.38 -3.32
C GLU A 71 -3.70 8.68 -4.10
N SER A 72 -3.47 8.64 -5.42
CA SER A 72 -3.57 9.84 -6.26
C SER A 72 -4.98 10.41 -6.37
N THR A 73 -6.01 9.64 -5.99
CA THR A 73 -7.42 10.03 -6.15
C THR A 73 -8.10 10.38 -4.83
N THR A 74 -7.63 9.86 -3.68
CA THR A 74 -8.48 9.81 -2.47
C THR A 74 -7.82 10.20 -1.15
N ASP A 75 -6.52 10.53 -1.12
CA ASP A 75 -5.74 10.76 0.13
C ASP A 75 -5.97 9.67 1.19
N LEU A 76 -6.27 8.45 0.74
CA LEU A 76 -6.84 7.41 1.57
C LEU A 76 -5.87 6.96 2.67
N ARG A 77 -4.55 6.93 2.40
CA ARG A 77 -3.55 6.62 3.42
C ARG A 77 -3.57 7.58 4.59
N GLN A 78 -3.73 8.88 4.33
CA GLN A 78 -3.77 9.85 5.41
C GLN A 78 -4.99 9.57 6.29
N ARG A 79 -6.14 9.28 5.69
CA ARG A 79 -7.37 8.90 6.42
C ARG A 79 -7.21 7.60 7.23
N ILE A 80 -6.58 6.58 6.65
CA ILE A 80 -6.31 5.31 7.36
C ILE A 80 -5.34 5.53 8.52
N ARG A 81 -4.31 6.35 8.33
CA ARG A 81 -3.32 6.69 9.36
C ARG A 81 -3.95 7.49 10.50
N ASP A 82 -4.77 8.48 10.17
CA ASP A 82 -5.50 9.29 11.14
C ASP A 82 -6.49 8.44 11.95
N GLN A 83 -7.17 7.48 11.30
CA GLN A 83 -8.05 6.52 11.98
C GLN A 83 -7.27 5.52 12.86
N ARG A 84 -6.11 5.04 12.41
CA ARG A 84 -5.30 4.06 13.17
C ARG A 84 -4.61 4.70 14.38
N ASN A 85 -4.32 5.99 14.32
CA ASN A 85 -3.77 6.77 15.43
C ASN A 85 -4.84 7.40 16.32
N ALA A 86 -6.13 7.34 15.93
CA ALA A 86 -7.21 7.70 16.82
C ALA A 86 -7.25 6.69 17.98
N VAL A 87 -6.98 7.18 19.20
CA VAL A 87 -7.20 6.42 20.42
C VAL A 87 -8.68 6.00 20.40
N PRO A 88 -9.00 4.69 20.47
CA PRO A 88 -10.39 4.29 20.62
C PRO A 88 -10.92 4.98 21.87
N GLU A 89 -11.94 5.83 21.73
CA GLU A 89 -12.71 6.28 22.89
C GLU A 89 -13.09 5.01 23.65
N PRO A 90 -12.74 4.88 24.95
CA PRO A 90 -13.14 3.72 25.71
C PRO A 90 -14.66 3.66 25.63
N ALA A 91 -15.18 2.60 25.00
CA ALA A 91 -16.60 2.35 24.94
C ALA A 91 -17.12 2.47 26.38
N ALA A 92 -18.04 3.40 26.62
CA ALA A 92 -18.70 3.51 27.91
C ALA A 92 -19.17 2.11 28.30
N PRO A 93 -18.96 1.68 29.56
CA PRO A 93 -19.31 0.32 29.97
C PRO A 93 -20.79 0.11 29.63
N ALA A 94 -21.04 -0.75 28.64
CA ALA A 94 -22.38 -1.12 28.27
C ALA A 94 -22.97 -1.83 29.49
N ASP A 95 -24.01 -1.25 30.07
CA ASP A 95 -24.73 -1.87 31.18
C ASP A 95 -25.34 -3.17 30.65
N VAL A 96 -24.73 -4.29 31.04
CA VAL A 96 -25.08 -5.63 30.58
C VAL A 96 -26.55 -5.92 30.88
N GLU A 97 -27.09 -5.28 31.92
CA GLU A 97 -28.47 -5.41 32.36
C GLU A 97 -29.48 -4.81 31.35
N ASP A 98 -29.12 -3.70 30.69
CA ASP A 98 -29.94 -3.09 29.63
C ASP A 98 -29.92 -3.88 28.32
N LEU A 99 -28.82 -4.60 28.07
CA LEU A 99 -28.65 -5.48 26.91
C LEU A 99 -29.49 -6.77 27.04
N LEU A 100 -29.55 -7.34 28.24
CA LEU A 100 -30.36 -8.53 28.55
C LEU A 100 -31.86 -8.22 28.49
N ARG A 101 -32.28 -7.07 29.02
CA ARG A 101 -33.70 -6.65 29.03
C ARG A 101 -34.28 -6.43 27.63
N ARG A 102 -33.43 -6.18 26.62
CA ARG A 102 -33.82 -6.05 25.20
C ARG A 102 -33.95 -7.38 24.45
N LEU A 103 -33.36 -8.46 24.97
CA LEU A 103 -33.39 -9.79 24.34
C LEU A 103 -34.54 -10.66 24.86
N GLU A 104 -35.09 -10.35 26.03
CA GLU A 104 -36.24 -11.04 26.62
C GLU A 104 -37.60 -10.42 26.25
N GLY A 105 -37.63 -9.54 25.23
CA GLY A 105 -38.85 -8.97 24.65
C GLY A 105 -39.55 -9.91 23.68
#